data_AF-A0A8H7PFG4-F1
#
_entry.id   AF-A0A8H7PFG4-F1
#
_cell.length_a   1.000
_cell.length_b   1.000
_cell.length_c   1.000
_cell.angle_alpha   90.00
_cell.angle_beta   90.00
_cell.angle_gamma   90.00
#
_symmetry.space_group_name_H-M   'P 1'
#
loop_
_entity.id
_entity.type
_entity.pdbx_description
1 polymer ?
#
loop_
_entity_poly.entity_id
_entity_poly.type
_entity_poly.pdbx_seq_one_letter_code
_entity_poly.pdbx_strand_id
1 'polypeptide(L)'
;MPKEPVQLLDDEENFTPRFEQVLEEIFKRFDKGNKGSWTTEEINEFATQTNGKPFDKETLEEIETFFEVTEGGNLTTNGFMQMYHLQTQNDPEETWKDLKTYGYDDSLNLVSSRTEDERPETPATESS
;
A
#
# COMPACT_ATOMS: atom_id res chain seq x y z
N MET A 1 13.53 23.03 0.88
CA MET A 1 12.07 22.83 0.72
C MET A 1 11.87 21.33 0.63
N PRO A 2 10.91 20.72 1.36
CA PRO A 2 10.55 19.34 1.08
C PRO A 2 10.07 19.28 -0.38
N LYS A 3 10.46 18.22 -1.08
CA LYS A 3 10.01 17.98 -2.45
C LYS A 3 8.55 17.53 -2.37
N GLU A 4 7.68 18.09 -3.20
CA GLU A 4 6.28 17.62 -3.27
C GLU A 4 6.26 16.16 -3.72
N PRO A 5 5.28 15.36 -3.24
CA PRO A 5 5.09 14.00 -3.71
C PRO A 5 4.81 13.96 -5.20
N VAL A 6 5.23 12.88 -5.85
CA VAL A 6 4.91 12.63 -7.26
C VAL A 6 3.40 12.53 -7.45
N GLN A 7 2.91 12.76 -8.67
CA GLN A 7 1.49 12.57 -8.94
C GLN A 7 1.15 11.07 -8.96
N LEU A 8 0.04 10.69 -8.33
CA LEU A 8 -0.45 9.31 -8.31
C LEU A 8 -1.25 8.99 -9.57
N LEU A 9 -2.06 9.94 -10.02
CA LEU A 9 -2.82 9.90 -11.27
C LEU A 9 -2.21 10.84 -12.32
N ASP A 10 -2.40 10.53 -13.60
CA ASP A 10 -2.06 11.43 -14.71
C ASP A 10 -3.19 12.44 -15.00
N ASP A 11 -2.99 13.28 -16.02
CA ASP A 11 -3.95 14.33 -16.41
C ASP A 11 -5.28 13.76 -16.93
N GLU A 12 -5.34 12.47 -17.29
CA GLU A 12 -6.53 11.75 -17.73
C GLU A 12 -7.15 10.92 -16.60
N GLU A 13 -6.72 11.17 -15.36
CA GLU A 13 -7.11 10.46 -14.14
C GLU A 13 -6.73 8.97 -14.13
N ASN A 14 -5.83 8.49 -14.99
CA ASN A 14 -5.34 7.10 -14.93
C ASN A 14 -4.21 6.96 -13.91
N PHE A 15 -3.97 5.76 -13.40
CA PHE A 15 -2.78 5.50 -12.59
C PHE A 15 -1.50 5.82 -13.36
N THR A 16 -0.57 6.52 -12.71
CA THR A 16 0.79 6.57 -13.24
C THR A 16 1.40 5.17 -13.26
N PRO A 17 2.27 4.83 -14.24
CA PRO A 17 2.84 3.48 -14.34
C PRO A 17 3.57 3.03 -13.08
N ARG A 18 4.19 3.96 -12.34
CA ARG A 18 4.86 3.61 -11.08
C ARG A 18 3.86 3.35 -9.95
N PHE A 19 2.79 4.12 -9.86
CA PHE A 19 1.78 3.91 -8.83
C PHE A 19 1.03 2.59 -9.04
N GLU A 20 0.67 2.26 -10.28
CA GLU A 20 0.08 0.96 -10.62
C GLU A 20 0.97 -0.21 -10.18
N GLN A 21 2.27 -0.15 -10.48
CA GLN A 21 3.23 -1.16 -10.01
C GLN A 21 3.28 -1.27 -8.48
N VAL A 22 3.23 -0.14 -7.77
CA VAL A 22 3.23 -0.12 -6.31
C VAL A 22 1.95 -0.78 -5.75
N LEU A 23 0.79 -0.49 -6.34
CA LEU A 23 -0.46 -1.15 -5.97
C LEU A 23 -0.42 -2.66 -6.24
N GLU A 24 0.15 -3.10 -7.36
CA GLU A 24 0.36 -4.53 -7.60
C GLU A 24 1.31 -5.17 -6.57
N GLU A 25 2.40 -4.48 -6.22
CA GLU A 25 3.35 -4.94 -5.20
C GLU A 25 2.65 -5.10 -3.84
N ILE A 26 1.82 -4.13 -3.44
CA ILE A 26 1.01 -4.21 -2.22
C ILE A 26 0.00 -5.35 -2.32
N PHE A 27 -0.70 -5.48 -3.44
CA PHE A 27 -1.68 -6.56 -3.65
C PHE A 27 -1.07 -7.95 -3.42
N LYS A 28 0.10 -8.18 -4.03
CA LYS A 28 0.85 -9.43 -3.93
C LYS A 28 1.36 -9.74 -2.53
N ARG A 29 1.55 -8.74 -1.64
CA ARG A 29 1.97 -8.98 -0.24
C ARG A 29 0.91 -9.74 0.56
N PHE A 30 -0.37 -9.59 0.23
CA PHE A 30 -1.49 -10.21 0.96
C PHE A 30 -2.18 -11.34 0.20
N ASP A 31 -1.96 -11.51 -1.12
CA ASP A 31 -2.49 -12.65 -1.88
C ASP A 31 -1.75 -13.95 -1.53
N LYS A 32 -2.14 -14.55 -0.40
CA LYS A 32 -1.54 -15.79 0.11
C LYS A 32 -1.96 -16.94 -0.79
N GLY A 33 -1.01 -17.39 -1.60
CA GLY A 33 -1.21 -18.45 -2.58
C GLY A 33 -1.24 -17.97 -4.03
N ASN A 34 -1.05 -16.66 -4.28
CA ASN A 34 -0.94 -16.08 -5.62
C ASN A 34 -2.12 -16.48 -6.52
N LYS A 35 -3.34 -16.34 -5.97
CA LYS A 35 -4.60 -16.72 -6.60
C LYS A 35 -5.15 -15.61 -7.51
N GLY A 36 -4.62 -14.39 -7.41
CA GLY A 36 -5.12 -13.20 -8.10
C GLY A 36 -6.39 -12.60 -7.46
N SER A 37 -6.73 -13.03 -6.24
CA SER A 37 -7.87 -12.48 -5.49
C SER A 37 -7.67 -12.62 -3.98
N TRP A 38 -8.23 -11.68 -3.22
CA TRP A 38 -8.22 -11.67 -1.76
C TRP A 38 -9.55 -12.17 -1.20
N THR A 39 -9.44 -13.17 -0.34
CA THR A 39 -10.50 -13.60 0.56
C THR A 39 -10.82 -12.51 1.60
N THR A 40 -11.96 -12.62 2.27
CA THR A 40 -12.33 -11.74 3.39
C THR A 40 -11.27 -11.70 4.48
N GLU A 41 -10.55 -12.81 4.70
CA GLU A 41 -9.45 -12.89 5.66
C GLU A 41 -8.26 -12.02 5.21
N GLU A 42 -7.85 -12.12 3.94
CA GLU A 42 -6.77 -11.31 3.36
C GLU A 42 -7.13 -9.82 3.31
N ILE A 43 -8.39 -9.48 2.99
CA ILE A 43 -8.91 -8.09 3.06
C ILE A 43 -8.81 -7.54 4.48
N ASN A 44 -9.18 -8.33 5.50
CA ASN A 44 -9.10 -7.90 6.90
C ASN A 44 -7.67 -7.75 7.40
N GLU A 45 -6.75 -8.59 6.94
CA GLU A 45 -5.32 -8.44 7.23
C GLU A 45 -4.76 -7.15 6.61
N PHE A 46 -5.11 -6.87 5.35
CA PHE A 46 -4.80 -5.61 4.69
C PHE A 46 -5.35 -4.42 5.48
N ALA A 47 -6.64 -4.42 5.81
CA ALA A 47 -7.27 -3.34 6.57
C ALA A 47 -6.62 -3.14 7.94
N THR A 48 -6.24 -4.22 8.61
CA THR A 48 -5.55 -4.13 9.90
C THR A 48 -4.16 -3.51 9.77
N GLN A 49 -3.42 -3.82 8.70
CA GLN A 49 -2.11 -3.23 8.47
C GLN A 49 -2.20 -1.75 8.06
N THR A 50 -3.18 -1.38 7.23
CA THR A 50 -3.37 -0.01 6.74
C THR A 50 -3.99 0.89 7.82
N ASN A 51 -5.08 0.43 8.47
CA ASN A 51 -5.96 1.24 9.32
C ASN A 51 -5.88 0.89 10.81
N GLY A 52 -5.08 -0.11 11.18
CA GLY A 52 -4.96 -0.60 12.56
C GLY A 52 -6.11 -1.48 13.05
N LYS A 53 -7.14 -1.70 12.22
CA LYS A 53 -8.29 -2.57 12.52
C LYS A 53 -8.86 -3.21 11.25
N PRO A 54 -9.52 -4.38 11.35
CA PRO A 54 -10.24 -4.96 10.22
C PRO A 54 -11.37 -4.04 9.76
N PHE A 55 -11.79 -4.22 8.51
CA PHE A 55 -12.99 -3.56 8.00
C PHE A 55 -14.23 -4.09 8.72
N ASP A 56 -15.22 -3.22 8.88
CA ASP A 56 -16.51 -3.66 9.38
C ASP A 56 -17.32 -4.34 8.27
N LYS A 57 -18.41 -4.98 8.68
CA LYS A 57 -19.27 -5.74 7.76
C LYS A 57 -19.85 -4.86 6.65
N GLU A 58 -20.17 -3.61 6.95
CA GLU A 58 -20.72 -2.65 5.99
C GLU A 58 -19.68 -2.35 4.90
N THR A 59 -18.45 -2.01 5.28
CA THR A 59 -17.35 -1.77 4.33
C THR A 59 -17.07 -3.00 3.45
N LEU A 60 -17.11 -4.21 4.01
CA LEU A 60 -16.92 -5.44 3.24
C LEU A 60 -18.04 -5.68 2.22
N GLU A 61 -19.29 -5.40 2.60
CA GLU A 61 -20.45 -5.48 1.70
C GLU A 61 -20.37 -4.42 0.59
N GLU A 62 -19.89 -3.22 0.90
CA GLU A 62 -19.62 -2.19 -0.11
C GLU A 62 -18.54 -2.64 -1.10
N ILE A 63 -17.45 -3.24 -0.62
CA ILE A 63 -16.39 -3.76 -1.48
C ILE A 63 -16.95 -4.80 -2.47
N GLU A 64 -17.77 -5.73 -1.99
CA GLU A 64 -18.40 -6.76 -2.82
C GLU A 64 -19.42 -6.18 -3.82
N THR A 65 -20.08 -5.07 -3.45
CA THR A 65 -21.12 -4.45 -4.26
C THR A 65 -20.56 -3.54 -5.36
N PHE A 66 -19.50 -2.79 -5.06
CA PHE A 66 -19.00 -1.72 -5.92
C PHE A 66 -17.76 -2.08 -6.73
N PHE A 67 -16.99 -3.09 -6.32
CA PHE A 67 -15.75 -3.46 -6.97
C PHE A 67 -15.79 -4.87 -7.55
N GLU A 68 -14.84 -5.16 -8.44
CA GLU A 68 -14.77 -6.47 -9.08
C GLU A 68 -14.38 -7.55 -8.06
N VAL A 69 -15.28 -8.52 -7.90
CA VAL A 69 -15.07 -9.74 -7.12
C VAL A 69 -15.19 -10.97 -8.01
N THR A 70 -14.57 -12.06 -7.59
CA THR A 70 -14.79 -13.39 -8.17
C THR A 70 -16.22 -13.89 -7.87
N GLU A 71 -16.66 -14.97 -8.54
CA GLU A 71 -17.95 -15.61 -8.21
C GLU A 71 -18.07 -16.05 -6.74
N GLY A 72 -16.94 -16.22 -6.05
CA GLY A 72 -16.88 -16.56 -4.62
C GLY A 72 -16.81 -15.37 -3.67
N GLY A 73 -16.96 -14.13 -4.16
CA GLY A 73 -16.91 -12.90 -3.34
C GLY A 73 -15.49 -12.43 -2.97
N ASN A 74 -14.44 -13.04 -3.52
CA ASN A 74 -13.06 -12.60 -3.29
C ASN A 74 -12.71 -11.39 -4.17
N LEU A 75 -12.10 -10.35 -3.59
CA LEU A 75 -11.69 -9.13 -4.30
C LEU A 75 -10.57 -9.40 -5.29
N THR A 76 -10.77 -9.12 -6.57
CA THR A 76 -9.73 -9.34 -7.60
C THR A 76 -8.67 -8.24 -7.58
N THR A 77 -7.54 -8.45 -8.26
CA THR A 77 -6.57 -7.35 -8.48
C THR A 77 -7.24 -6.14 -9.13
N ASN A 78 -8.14 -6.32 -10.11
CA ASN A 78 -8.85 -5.21 -10.73
C ASN A 78 -9.80 -4.51 -9.75
N GLY A 79 -10.48 -5.26 -8.88
CA GLY A 79 -11.33 -4.68 -7.85
C GLY A 79 -10.53 -3.83 -6.86
N PHE A 80 -9.36 -4.33 -6.44
CA PHE A 80 -8.41 -3.58 -5.62
C PHE A 80 -7.92 -2.31 -6.31
N MET A 81 -7.60 -2.38 -7.60
CA MET A 81 -7.23 -1.22 -8.41
C MET A 81 -8.37 -0.20 -8.48
N GLN A 82 -9.61 -0.63 -8.72
CA GLN A 82 -10.79 0.26 -8.72
C GLN A 82 -10.99 0.95 -7.36
N MET A 83 -10.80 0.23 -6.26
CA MET A 83 -10.90 0.77 -4.91
C MET A 83 -9.87 1.90 -4.68
N TYR A 84 -8.60 1.67 -5.01
CA TYR A 84 -7.56 2.69 -4.88
C TYR A 84 -7.71 3.85 -5.86
N HIS A 85 -8.26 3.60 -7.05
CA HIS A 85 -8.56 4.65 -8.02
C HIS A 85 -9.60 5.62 -7.45
N LEU A 86 -10.73 5.08 -6.97
CA LEU A 86 -11.79 5.85 -6.33
C LEU A 86 -11.29 6.60 -5.09
N GLN A 87 -10.50 5.95 -4.22
CA GLN A 87 -9.92 6.61 -3.06
C GLN A 87 -9.00 7.77 -3.49
N THR A 88 -8.11 7.56 -4.45
CA THR A 88 -7.14 8.57 -4.88
C THR A 88 -7.80 9.78 -5.54
N GLN A 89 -8.91 9.58 -6.27
CA GLN A 89 -9.70 10.68 -6.82
C GLN A 89 -10.37 11.53 -5.73
N ASN A 90 -10.82 10.89 -4.64
CA ASN A 90 -11.55 11.57 -3.57
C ASN A 90 -10.64 12.16 -2.48
N ASP A 91 -9.60 11.43 -2.10
CA ASP A 91 -8.66 11.75 -1.02
C ASP A 91 -7.25 11.19 -1.33
N PRO A 92 -6.47 11.89 -2.16
CA PRO A 92 -5.09 11.49 -2.46
C PRO A 92 -4.17 11.56 -1.23
N GLU A 93 -4.51 12.37 -0.22
CA GLU A 93 -3.72 12.46 1.01
C GLU A 93 -3.82 11.15 1.80
N GLU A 94 -5.00 10.52 1.84
CA GLU A 94 -5.19 9.20 2.44
C GLU A 94 -4.39 8.12 1.71
N THR A 95 -4.42 8.10 0.37
CA THR A 95 -3.59 7.18 -0.42
C THR A 95 -2.10 7.33 -0.09
N TRP A 96 -1.60 8.55 0.08
CA TRP A 96 -0.21 8.77 0.48
C TRP A 96 0.11 8.27 1.89
N LYS A 97 -0.83 8.31 2.83
CA LYS A 97 -0.64 7.72 4.17
C LYS A 97 -0.52 6.20 4.07
N ASP A 98 -1.38 5.56 3.28
CA ASP A 98 -1.33 4.11 3.05
C ASP A 98 0.03 3.71 2.48
N LEU A 99 0.48 4.39 1.42
CA LEU A 99 1.78 4.14 0.78
C LEU A 99 2.95 4.26 1.77
N LYS A 100 2.92 5.25 2.67
CA LYS A 100 3.92 5.43 3.72
C LYS A 100 3.91 4.29 4.74
N THR A 101 2.73 3.79 5.10
CA THR A 101 2.58 2.58 5.95
C THR A 101 3.23 1.36 5.28
N TYR A 102 3.19 1.27 3.95
CA TYR A 102 3.85 0.21 3.18
C TYR A 102 5.33 0.44 2.88
N GLY A 103 5.89 1.56 3.34
CA GLY A 103 7.31 1.90 3.24
C GLY A 103 7.69 2.62 1.94
N TYR A 104 6.75 3.21 1.20
CA TYR A 104 7.04 4.00 0.02
C TYR A 104 7.25 5.48 0.37
N ASP A 105 8.28 6.10 -0.21
CA ASP A 105 8.52 7.54 -0.11
C ASP A 105 7.66 8.37 -1.06
N ASP A 106 7.76 9.68 -0.96
CA ASP A 106 7.09 10.67 -1.81
C ASP A 106 7.49 10.56 -3.31
N SER A 107 8.41 9.67 -3.68
CA SER A 107 8.81 9.33 -5.05
C SER A 107 8.46 7.88 -5.43
N LEU A 108 7.60 7.21 -4.65
CA LEU A 108 7.16 5.82 -4.82
C LEU A 108 8.30 4.78 -4.78
N ASN A 109 9.40 5.09 -4.08
CA ASN A 109 10.48 4.13 -3.85
C ASN A 109 10.35 3.52 -2.45
N LEU A 110 10.64 2.23 -2.33
CA LEU A 110 10.72 1.59 -1.03
C LEU A 110 11.92 2.13 -0.25
N VAL A 111 11.64 2.78 0.88
CA VAL A 111 12.69 3.14 1.82
C VAL A 111 13.09 1.89 2.60
N SER A 112 14.23 1.30 2.24
CA SER A 112 14.86 0.32 3.11
C SER A 112 15.22 1.03 4.41
N SER A 113 14.45 0.77 5.47
CA SER A 113 14.89 1.06 6.83
C SER A 113 16.14 0.24 7.10
N ARG A 114 17.32 0.80 6.81
CA ARG A 114 18.59 0.26 7.29
C ARG A 114 18.64 0.55 8.79
N THR A 115 18.03 -0.32 9.59
CA THR A 115 18.45 -0.53 10.97
C THR A 115 19.70 -1.40 10.96
N GLU A 116 20.75 -0.90 11.60
CA GLU A 116 21.96 -1.59 12.07
C GLU A 116 23.06 -1.94 11.04
N ASP A 117 23.93 -0.95 10.75
CA ASP A 117 25.41 -1.13 10.86
C ASP A 117 26.09 0.24 10.98
N GLU A 118 25.88 0.92 12.11
CA GLU A 118 26.84 1.92 12.61
C GLU A 118 27.14 1.53 14.05
N ARG A 119 28.04 0.53 14.21
CA ARG A 119 28.69 0.33 15.50
C ARG A 119 29.50 1.59 15.78
N PRO A 120 29.35 2.25 16.93
CA PRO A 120 30.22 3.35 17.28
C PRO A 120 31.64 2.81 17.42
N GLU A 121 32.55 3.23 16.54
CA GLU A 121 33.98 3.02 16.74
C GLU A 121 34.37 3.77 18.02
N THR A 122 34.59 3.02 19.10
CA THR A 122 35.15 3.55 20.34
C THR A 122 36.59 4.02 20.06
N PRO A 123 36.97 5.27 20.35
CA PRO A 123 38.35 5.68 20.26
C PRO A 123 39.10 5.07 21.45
N ALA A 124 39.92 4.05 21.19
CA ALA A 124 40.89 3.57 22.17
C ALA A 124 41.96 4.66 22.37
N THR A 125 41.85 5.36 23.49
CA THR A 125 42.92 6.20 24.04
C THR A 125 43.93 5.29 24.73
N GLU A 126 45.15 5.24 24.22
CA GLU A 126 46.34 4.74 24.95
C GLU A 126 47.53 5.55 24.40
N SER A 127 47.90 6.67 25.01
CA SER A 127 48.86 6.78 26.12
C SER A 127 50.12 5.93 25.94
N SER A 128 51.17 6.54 25.40
CA SER A 128 52.57 6.27 25.72
C SER A 128 53.42 7.51 25.43
#